data_AF-A0AAE3C4R1-F1
#
_entry.id   AF-A0AAE3C4R1-F1
#
_cell.length_a   1.000
_cell.length_b   1.000
_cell.length_c   1.000
_cell.angle_alpha   90.00
_cell.angle_beta   90.00
_cell.angle_gamma   90.00
#
_symmetry.space_group_name_H-M   'P 1'
#
loop_
_entity.id
_entity.type
_entity.pdbx_description
1 polymer ?
#
loop_
_entity_poly.entity_id
_entity_poly.type
_entity_poly.pdbx_seq_one_letter_code
_entity_poly.pdbx_strand_id
1 'polypeptide(L)'
;MGSHVSQELIKAVKDDAVKRVAELFHYLVVHCEVKQYYYELKFVRSGSRLLELIGKALKDLGVIGRDEERRREIEELRLPSKEDESMVLEYYSSLGLDFIRALSGMVVASCRLCYKA
;
A
#
# COMPACT_ATOMS: atom_id res chain seq x y z
N MET A 1 27.45 -3.07 -10.81
CA MET A 1 27.17 -3.84 -9.58
C MET A 1 25.74 -4.33 -9.68
N GLY A 2 25.53 -5.62 -10.00
CA GLY A 2 24.19 -6.18 -10.12
C GLY A 2 23.50 -6.16 -8.76
N SER A 3 22.28 -5.64 -8.69
CA SER A 3 21.49 -5.64 -7.46
C SER A 3 21.17 -7.10 -7.12
N HIS A 4 21.85 -7.65 -6.12
CA HIS A 4 21.33 -8.83 -5.43
C HIS A 4 20.09 -8.39 -4.67
N VAL A 5 18.93 -8.51 -5.32
CA VAL A 5 17.63 -8.37 -4.65
C VAL A 5 17.61 -9.43 -3.54
N SER A 6 17.45 -8.99 -2.29
CA SER A 6 17.43 -9.94 -1.17
C SER A 6 16.23 -10.88 -1.31
N GLN A 7 16.41 -12.16 -0.96
CA GLN A 7 15.31 -13.14 -0.96
C GLN A 7 14.14 -12.68 -0.08
N GLU A 8 14.44 -11.93 0.96
CA GLU A 8 13.45 -11.34 1.86
C GLU A 8 12.66 -10.21 1.20
N LEU A 9 13.28 -9.37 0.35
CA LEU A 9 12.55 -8.39 -0.44
C LEU A 9 11.64 -9.06 -1.47
N ILE A 10 12.08 -10.16 -2.09
CA ILE A 10 11.25 -10.98 -2.99
C ILE A 10 10.06 -11.59 -2.23
N LYS A 11 10.27 -12.05 -1.00
CA LYS A 11 9.21 -12.55 -0.13
C LYS A 11 8.20 -11.43 0.19
N ALA A 12 8.69 -10.25 0.59
CA ALA A 12 7.85 -9.10 0.92
C ALA A 12 6.95 -8.69 -0.24
N VAL A 13 7.47 -8.55 -1.46
CA VAL A 13 6.64 -8.13 -2.62
C VAL A 13 5.61 -9.19 -3.06
N LYS A 14 5.83 -10.45 -2.68
CA LYS A 14 4.89 -11.55 -2.95
C LYS A 14 3.88 -11.76 -1.82
N ASP A 15 4.09 -11.12 -0.67
CA ASP A 15 3.25 -11.25 0.52
C ASP A 15 1.89 -10.56 0.31
N ASP A 16 0.82 -11.23 0.75
CA ASP A 16 -0.53 -10.72 0.54
C ASP A 16 -0.85 -9.52 1.43
N ALA A 17 -0.25 -9.38 2.62
CA ALA A 17 -0.41 -8.20 3.46
C ALA A 17 0.17 -6.96 2.77
N VAL A 18 1.37 -7.11 2.19
CA VAL A 18 2.06 -6.05 1.44
C VAL A 18 1.27 -5.66 0.20
N LYS A 19 0.74 -6.65 -0.54
CA LYS A 19 -0.14 -6.39 -1.70
C LYS A 19 -1.39 -5.61 -1.32
N ARG A 20 -2.08 -5.96 -0.24
CA ARG A 20 -3.29 -5.24 0.20
C ARG A 20 -2.99 -3.78 0.59
N VAL A 21 -1.86 -3.54 1.26
CA VAL A 21 -1.43 -2.17 1.57
C VAL A 21 -1.09 -1.42 0.27
N ALA A 22 -0.43 -2.07 -0.69
CA ALA A 22 -0.17 -1.49 -2.00
C ALA A 22 -1.47 -1.16 -2.75
N GLU A 23 -2.46 -2.06 -2.74
CA GLU A 23 -3.78 -1.87 -3.36
C GLU A 23 -4.56 -0.72 -2.70
N LEU A 24 -4.53 -0.61 -1.37
CA LEU A 24 -5.11 0.53 -0.64
C LEU A 24 -4.55 1.87 -1.14
N PHE A 25 -3.22 1.98 -1.17
CA PHE A 25 -2.57 3.21 -1.64
C PHE A 25 -2.78 3.43 -3.13
N HIS A 26 -2.74 2.38 -3.95
CA HIS A 26 -3.01 2.48 -5.37
C HIS A 26 -4.40 3.03 -5.62
N TYR A 27 -5.41 2.52 -4.92
CA TYR A 27 -6.77 2.98 -5.10
C TYR A 27 -6.91 4.48 -4.82
N LEU A 28 -6.36 4.94 -3.70
CA LEU A 28 -6.34 6.37 -3.38
C LEU A 28 -5.57 7.20 -4.41
N VAL A 29 -4.40 6.73 -4.85
CA VAL A 29 -3.52 7.48 -5.75
C VAL A 29 -4.05 7.48 -7.20
N VAL A 30 -4.57 6.37 -7.69
CA VAL A 30 -4.91 6.15 -9.09
C VAL A 30 -6.40 6.38 -9.34
N HIS A 31 -7.27 5.75 -8.55
CA HIS A 31 -8.71 5.82 -8.76
C HIS A 31 -9.37 7.05 -8.11
N CYS A 32 -8.83 7.51 -6.97
CA CYS A 32 -9.31 8.73 -6.30
C CYS A 32 -8.42 9.96 -6.55
N GLU A 33 -7.35 9.82 -7.34
CA GLU A 33 -6.41 10.89 -7.69
C GLU A 33 -5.73 11.61 -6.51
N VAL A 34 -5.72 11.01 -5.31
CA VAL A 34 -5.07 11.55 -4.11
C VAL A 34 -3.57 11.25 -4.15
N LYS A 35 -2.84 11.91 -5.06
CA LYS A 35 -1.40 11.68 -5.31
C LYS A 35 -0.52 11.91 -4.08
N GLN A 36 -1.00 12.65 -3.09
CA GLN A 36 -0.30 12.92 -1.83
C GLN A 36 0.17 11.65 -1.13
N TYR A 37 -0.62 10.57 -1.14
CA TYR A 37 -0.24 9.29 -0.51
C TYR A 37 1.02 8.69 -1.10
N TYR A 38 1.22 8.80 -2.41
CA TYR A 38 2.43 8.32 -3.07
C TYR A 38 3.67 9.12 -2.65
N TYR A 39 3.53 10.44 -2.52
CA TYR A 39 4.63 11.29 -2.04
C TYR A 39 4.94 11.01 -0.58
N GLU A 40 3.94 10.99 0.31
CA GLU A 40 4.12 10.72 1.74
C GLU A 40 4.79 9.35 1.97
N LEU A 41 4.40 8.32 1.21
CA LEU A 41 5.00 6.98 1.30
C LEU A 41 6.51 7.01 1.04
N LYS A 42 6.97 7.73 0.01
CA LYS A 42 8.41 7.87 -0.31
C LYS A 42 9.23 8.53 0.80
N PHE A 43 8.58 9.31 1.65
CA PHE A 43 9.22 10.02 2.77
C PHE A 43 9.09 9.30 4.12
N VAL A 44 8.49 8.10 4.16
CA VAL A 44 8.47 7.28 5.38
C VAL A 44 9.89 6.92 5.82
N ARG A 45 10.23 7.22 7.08
CA ARG A 45 11.52 6.93 7.72
C ARG A 45 11.39 6.19 9.06
N SER A 46 10.17 5.84 9.46
CA SER A 46 9.91 5.02 10.65
C SER A 46 8.70 4.12 10.45
N GLY A 47 8.66 3.01 11.18
CA GLY A 47 7.53 2.10 11.17
C GLY A 47 6.25 2.74 11.72
N SER A 48 6.37 3.59 12.76
CA SER A 48 5.26 4.40 13.26
C SER A 48 4.65 5.29 12.18
N ARG A 49 5.49 5.95 11.38
CA ARG A 49 5.02 6.81 10.28
C ARG A 49 4.35 6.02 9.16
N LEU A 50 4.83 4.80 8.90
CA LEU A 50 4.18 3.89 7.95
C LEU A 50 2.76 3.52 8.43
N LEU A 51 2.61 3.13 9.70
CA LEU A 51 1.32 2.78 10.28
C LEU A 51 0.36 3.97 10.34
N GLU A 52 0.85 5.16 10.69
CA GLU A 52 0.07 6.40 10.62
C GLU A 52 -0.47 6.66 9.21
N LEU A 53 0.37 6.47 8.20
CA LEU A 53 0.00 6.70 6.81
C LEU A 53 -1.05 5.67 6.33
N ILE A 54 -0.91 4.40 6.71
CA ILE A 54 -1.90 3.35 6.44
C ILE A 54 -3.23 3.66 7.13
N GLY A 55 -3.18 4.04 8.42
CA GLY A 55 -4.38 4.41 9.18
C GLY A 55 -5.11 5.63 8.60
N LYS A 56 -4.35 6.65 8.17
CA LYS A 56 -4.88 7.82 7.47
C LYS A 56 -5.56 7.41 6.16
N ALA A 57 -4.90 6.56 5.35
CA ALA A 57 -5.44 6.04 4.10
C ALA A 57 -6.77 5.28 4.30
N LEU A 58 -6.84 4.39 5.29
CA LEU A 58 -8.06 3.67 5.64
C LEU A 58 -9.20 4.61 6.05
N LYS A 59 -8.89 5.63 6.86
CA LYS A 59 -9.87 6.64 7.29
C LYS A 59 -10.41 7.43 6.10
N ASP A 60 -9.54 7.91 5.23
CA ASP A 60 -9.93 8.67 4.04
C ASP A 60 -10.76 7.81 3.08
N LEU A 61 -10.39 6.54 2.90
CA LEU A 61 -11.16 5.60 2.11
C LEU A 61 -12.58 5.41 2.68
N GLY A 62 -12.73 5.34 4.01
CA GLY A 62 -14.04 5.29 4.65
C GLY A 62 -14.89 6.56 4.47
N VAL A 63 -14.26 7.72 4.24
CA VAL A 63 -14.98 8.95 3.86
C VAL A 63 -15.40 8.90 2.39
N ILE A 64 -14.51 8.45 1.50
CA ILE A 64 -14.78 8.30 0.06
C ILE A 64 -15.90 7.29 -0.19
N GLY A 65 -15.92 6.17 0.55
CA GLY A 65 -16.96 5.14 0.43
C GLY A 65 -18.37 5.56 0.87
N ARG A 66 -18.59 6.83 1.22
CA ARG A 66 -19.94 7.40 1.41
C ARG A 66 -20.61 7.76 0.08
N ASP A 67 -19.82 7.93 -0.97
CA ASP A 67 -20.31 8.03 -2.34
C ASP A 67 -20.73 6.64 -2.84
N GLU A 68 -21.94 6.52 -3.41
CA GLU A 68 -22.50 5.20 -3.76
C GLU A 68 -21.76 4.49 -4.89
N GLU A 69 -21.20 5.25 -5.84
CA GLU A 69 -20.43 4.69 -6.96
C GLU A 69 -19.11 4.14 -6.42
N ARG A 70 -18.40 4.96 -5.63
CA ARG A 70 -17.11 4.57 -5.03
C ARG A 70 -17.25 3.47 -3.99
N ARG A 71 -18.37 3.41 -3.27
CA ARG A 71 -18.64 2.36 -2.27
C ARG A 71 -18.51 0.96 -2.90
N ARG A 72 -19.09 0.75 -4.08
CA ARG A 72 -19.05 -0.56 -4.75
C ARG A 72 -17.62 -0.95 -5.14
N GLU A 73 -16.85 -0.01 -5.65
CA GLU A 73 -15.43 -0.23 -5.99
C GLU A 73 -14.61 -0.58 -4.74
N ILE A 74 -14.85 0.12 -3.63
CA ILE A 74 -14.16 -0.10 -2.35
C ILE A 74 -14.53 -1.46 -1.73
N GLU A 75 -15.79 -1.89 -1.87
CA GLU A 75 -16.25 -3.20 -1.40
C GLU A 75 -15.58 -4.37 -2.15
N GLU A 76 -15.10 -4.15 -3.38
CA GLU A 76 -14.28 -5.13 -4.11
C GLU A 76 -12.83 -5.20 -3.59
N LEU A 77 -12.36 -4.21 -2.83
CA LEU A 77 -11.01 -4.18 -2.27
C LEU A 77 -10.90 -5.03 -1.01
N ARG A 78 -9.83 -5.82 -0.90
CA ARG A 78 -9.48 -6.48 0.35
C ARG A 78 -8.62 -5.56 1.21
N LEU A 79 -9.26 -4.75 2.05
CA LEU A 79 -8.57 -3.78 2.88
C LEU A 79 -7.62 -4.45 3.90
N PRO A 80 -6.46 -3.82 4.20
CA PRO A 80 -5.54 -4.29 5.23
C PRO A 80 -6.19 -4.44 6.61
N SER A 81 -5.96 -5.57 7.27
CA SER A 81 -6.30 -5.78 8.68
C SER A 81 -5.17 -5.36 9.63
N LYS A 82 -5.36 -5.51 10.95
CA LYS A 82 -4.30 -5.28 11.94
C LYS A 82 -3.17 -6.30 11.86
N GLU A 83 -3.46 -7.52 11.45
CA GLU A 83 -2.45 -8.54 11.14
C GLU A 83 -1.63 -8.14 9.90
N ASP A 84 -2.28 -7.58 8.87
CA ASP A 84 -1.58 -7.07 7.68
C ASP A 84 -0.67 -5.88 8.02
N GLU A 85 -1.15 -4.94 8.86
CA GLU A 85 -0.34 -3.83 9.38
C GLU A 85 0.91 -4.34 10.14
N SER A 86 0.75 -5.36 10.97
CA SER A 86 1.83 -5.96 11.75
C SER A 86 2.87 -6.61 10.85
N MET A 87 2.44 -7.39 9.86
CA MET A 87 3.32 -8.03 8.87
C MET A 87 4.12 -7.00 8.04
N VAL A 88 3.47 -5.92 7.62
CA VAL A 88 4.11 -4.82 6.89
C VAL A 88 5.15 -4.11 7.76
N LEU A 89 4.89 -3.96 9.06
CA LEU A 89 5.85 -3.41 10.01
C LEU A 89 7.06 -4.33 10.20
N GLU A 90 6.87 -5.65 10.23
CA GLU A 90 7.97 -6.63 10.29
C GLU A 90 8.89 -6.50 9.07
N TYR A 91 8.32 -6.48 7.86
CA TYR A 91 9.11 -6.27 6.63
C TYR A 91 9.81 -4.91 6.63
N TYR A 92 9.15 -3.84 7.06
CA TYR A 92 9.79 -2.54 7.19
C TYR A 92 10.96 -2.58 8.19
N SER A 93 10.80 -3.26 9.32
CA SER A 93 11.83 -3.33 10.36
C SER A 93 13.08 -4.08 9.89
N SER A 94 12.90 -5.09 9.03
CA SER A 94 14.00 -5.86 8.46
C SER A 94 14.67 -5.18 7.26
N LEU A 95 13.88 -4.61 6.35
CA LEU A 95 14.34 -4.15 5.02
C LEU A 95 14.45 -2.62 4.89
N GLY A 96 13.88 -1.87 5.84
CA GLY A 96 13.93 -0.41 5.89
C GLY A 96 13.47 0.27 4.59
N LEU A 97 14.34 1.12 4.04
CA LEU A 97 14.03 1.92 2.86
C LEU A 97 13.86 1.09 1.59
N ASP A 98 14.48 -0.08 1.49
CA ASP A 98 14.32 -0.93 0.31
C ASP A 98 12.91 -1.52 0.24
N PHE A 99 12.31 -1.82 1.40
CA PHE A 99 10.89 -2.17 1.46
C PHE A 99 9.99 -1.00 1.07
N ILE A 100 10.25 0.22 1.55
CA ILE A 100 9.46 1.41 1.14
C ILE A 100 9.55 1.66 -0.37
N ARG A 101 10.74 1.49 -0.97
CA ARG A 101 10.93 1.60 -2.43
C ARG A 101 10.14 0.54 -3.18
N ALA A 102 10.20 -0.72 -2.73
CA ALA A 102 9.46 -1.81 -3.34
C ALA A 102 7.94 -1.61 -3.22
N LEU A 103 7.46 -1.27 -2.02
CA LEU A 103 6.05 -0.95 -1.78
C LEU A 103 5.57 0.21 -2.66
N SER A 104 6.36 1.28 -2.78
CA SER A 104 6.05 2.40 -3.68
C SER A 104 6.00 1.97 -5.15
N GLY A 105 6.87 1.04 -5.57
CA GLY A 105 6.84 0.44 -6.91
C GLY A 105 5.59 -0.41 -7.12
N MET A 106 5.13 -1.14 -6.10
CA MET A 106 3.89 -1.91 -6.16
C MET A 106 2.68 -0.98 -6.30
N VAL A 107 2.61 0.13 -5.56
CA VAL A 107 1.50 1.10 -5.63
C VAL A 107 1.22 1.59 -7.05
N VAL A 108 2.23 1.71 -7.92
CA VAL A 108 2.00 2.14 -9.31
C VAL A 108 1.66 0.99 -10.27
N ALA A 109 1.84 -0.26 -9.83
CA ALA A 109 1.61 -1.47 -10.62
C ALA A 109 0.42 -2.32 -10.12
N SER A 110 -0.19 -1.97 -8.99
CA SER A 110 -1.12 -2.83 -8.25
C SER A 110 -2.59 -2.43 -8.37
N CYS A 111 -3.33 -2.91 -9.39
CA CYS A 111 -4.78 -3.05 -9.22
C CYS A 111 -5.42 -3.97 -10.26
N ARG A 112 -6.40 -4.77 -9.82
CA ARG A 112 -7.32 -5.50 -10.71
C ARG A 112 -8.26 -4.58 -11.48
N LEU A 113 -8.67 -3.45 -10.91
CA LEU A 113 -9.59 -2.50 -11.56
C LEU A 113 -8.94 -1.85 -12.79
N CYS A 114 -7.62 -1.63 -12.76
CA CYS A 114 -6.87 -1.17 -13.94
C CYS A 114 -6.85 -2.17 -15.10
N TYR A 115 -7.07 -3.47 -14.86
CA TYR A 115 -7.17 -4.48 -15.93
C TYR A 115 -8.60 -4.64 -16.47
N LYS A 116 -9.60 -4.03 -15.81
CA LYS A 116 -11.00 -4.03 -16.28
C LYS A 116 -11.34 -2.83 -17.18
N ALA A 117 -10.41 -1.89 -17.38
CA ALA A 117 -10.59 -0.65 -18.16
C ALA A 117 -10.19 -0.80 -19.63
#